data_AF-A0A0B0D537-F1
#
_entry.id   AF-A0A0B0D537-F1
#
_cell.length_a   1.000
_cell.length_b   1.000
_cell.length_c   1.000
_cell.angle_alpha   90.00
_cell.angle_beta   90.00
_cell.angle_gamma   90.00
#
_symmetry.space_group_name_H-M   'P 1'
#
loop_
_entity.id
_entity.type
_entity.pdbx_description
1 polymer ?
#
loop_
_entity_poly.entity_id
_entity_poly.type
_entity_poly.pdbx_seq_one_letter_code
_entity_poly.pdbx_strand_id
1 'polypeptide(L)' 'MTYRIVGVDEQHIVIEFWKNNEEITFEKYEEAEKYRRYILSKAVIPRKYELEIIPIEEMALS' A
#
# COMPACT_ATOMS: atom_id res chain seq x y z
N MET A 1 11.20 -10.74 0.76
CA MET A 1 9.85 -10.47 0.23
C MET A 1 9.35 -9.25 0.94
N THR A 2 9.09 -8.19 0.21
CA THR A 2 8.67 -6.90 0.78
C THR A 2 7.21 -6.68 0.38
N TYR A 3 6.46 -5.96 1.20
CA TYR A 3 5.06 -5.64 0.96
C TYR A 3 4.90 -4.13 0.87
N ARG A 4 3.94 -3.70 0.09
CA ARG A 4 3.47 -2.31 0.08
C ARG A 4 1.96 -2.27 0.15
N ILE A 5 1.45 -1.11 0.53
CA ILE A 5 0.02 -0.83 0.50
C ILE A 5 -0.21 0.05 -0.72
N VAL A 6 -1.27 -0.24 -1.46
CA VAL A 6 -1.74 0.60 -2.56
C VAL A 6 -3.23 0.89 -2.42
N GLY A 7 -3.65 2.05 -2.91
CA GLY A 7 -5.05 2.36 -3.11
C GLY A 7 -5.42 2.10 -4.56
N VAL A 8 -6.48 1.33 -4.80
CA VAL A 8 -6.97 0.98 -6.15
C VAL A 8 -8.39 1.51 -6.30
N ASP A 9 -8.67 2.24 -7.38
CA ASP A 9 -10.05 2.66 -7.69
C ASP A 9 -10.73 1.75 -8.72
N GLU A 10 -12.00 2.01 -9.02
CA GLU A 10 -12.81 1.24 -9.98
C GLU A 10 -12.20 1.21 -11.40
N GLN A 11 -11.33 2.16 -11.73
CA GLN A 11 -10.63 2.24 -13.02
C GLN A 11 -9.23 1.61 -12.96
N HIS A 12 -8.90 0.92 -11.86
CA HIS A 12 -7.59 0.33 -11.57
C HIS A 12 -6.45 1.36 -11.51
N ILE A 13 -6.75 2.62 -11.17
CA ILE A 13 -5.71 3.62 -10.90
C ILE A 13 -5.11 3.32 -9.53
N VAL A 14 -3.79 3.16 -9.51
CA VAL A 14 -3.01 2.82 -8.31
C VAL A 14 -2.42 4.09 -7.69
N ILE A 15 -2.66 4.30 -6.40
CA ILE A 15 -1.95 5.28 -5.58
C ILE A 15 -1.02 4.58 -4.60
N GLU A 16 0.21 5.08 -4.49
CA GLU A 16 1.23 4.58 -3.57
C GLU A 16 1.30 5.43 -2.31
N PHE A 17 1.64 4.81 -1.18
CA PHE A 17 1.77 5.51 0.09
C PHE A 17 3.23 5.88 0.36
N TRP A 18 3.46 7.18 0.54
CA TRP A 18 4.80 7.74 0.73
C TRP A 18 4.91 8.45 2.09
N LYS A 19 6.09 8.37 2.72
CA LYS A 19 6.45 9.11 3.93
C LYS A 19 7.87 9.61 3.79
N ASN A 20 8.12 10.88 4.10
CA ASN A 20 9.45 11.49 3.99
C ASN A 20 10.09 11.36 2.58
N ASN A 21 9.28 11.44 1.52
CA ASN A 21 9.71 11.21 0.13
C ASN A 21 10.22 9.79 -0.19
N GLU A 22 9.87 8.81 0.65
CA GLU A 22 10.16 7.40 0.41
C GLU A 22 8.86 6.59 0.37
N GLU A 23 8.79 5.60 -0.51
CA GLU A 23 7.69 4.64 -0.54
C GLU A 23 7.66 3.84 0.76
N ILE A 24 6.48 3.71 1.36
CA ILE A 24 6.32 2.93 2.57
C ILE A 24 6.25 1.45 2.20
N THR A 25 7.25 0.70 2.66
CA THR A 25 7.35 -0.74 2.45
C THR A 25 7.47 -1.48 3.79
N PHE A 26 7.14 -2.77 3.80
CA PHE A 26 7.10 -3.60 5.00
C PHE A 26 7.76 -4.95 4.72
N GLU A 27 8.56 -5.46 5.63
CA GLU A 27 9.17 -6.80 5.48
C GLU A 27 8.20 -7.93 5.82
N LYS A 28 7.15 -7.61 6.58
CA LYS A 28 6.16 -8.56 7.07
C LYS A 28 4.74 -8.15 6.69
N TYR A 29 3.94 -9.12 6.27
CA TYR A 29 2.55 -8.89 5.91
C TYR A 29 1.74 -8.34 7.10
N GLU A 30 2.01 -8.82 8.31
CA GLU A 30 1.33 -8.38 9.53
C GLU A 30 1.57 -6.90 9.85
N GLU A 31 2.75 -6.37 9.50
CA GLU A 31 3.09 -4.96 9.68
C GLU A 31 2.35 -4.09 8.66
N ALA A 32 2.27 -4.54 7.40
CA ALA A 32 1.47 -3.89 6.36
C ALA A 32 -0.03 -3.86 6.73
N GLU A 33 -0.57 -4.97 7.24
CA GLU A 33 -1.97 -5.07 7.68
C GLU A 33 -2.26 -4.16 8.89
N LYS A 34 -1.32 -4.05 9.84
CA LYS A 34 -1.43 -3.11 10.96
C LYS A 34 -1.48 -1.65 10.46
N TYR A 35 -0.64 -1.31 9.48
CA TYR A 35 -0.61 0.03 8.92
C TYR A 35 -1.84 0.33 8.04
N ARG A 36 -2.34 -0.65 7.28
CA ARG A 36 -3.60 -0.56 6.53
C ARG A 36 -4.76 -0.19 7.44
N ARG A 37 -4.91 -0.87 8.58
CA ARG A 37 -5.94 -0.56 9.58
C ARG A 37 -5.77 0.84 10.17
N TYR A 38 -4.53 1.25 10.42
CA TYR A 38 -4.25 2.61 10.84
C TYR A 38 -4.73 3.64 9.82
N ILE A 39 -4.41 3.48 8.53
CA ILE A 39 -4.86 4.40 7.48
C ILE A 39 -6.39 4.45 7.39
N LEU A 40 -7.05 3.29 7.39
CA LEU A 40 -8.51 3.19 7.38
C LEU A 40 -9.12 3.92 8.59
N SER A 41 -8.53 3.78 9.79
CA SER A 41 -9.01 4.45 11.01
C SER A 41 -8.91 5.98 10.95
N LYS A 42 -8.01 6.52 10.11
CA LYS A 42 -7.80 7.96 9.97
C LYS A 42 -8.71 8.61 8.92
N ALA A 43 -9.48 7.82 8.15
CA ALA A 43 -10.37 8.29 7.08
C ALA A 43 -9.69 9.24 6.08
N VAL A 44 -8.37 9.09 5.89
CA VAL A 44 -7.55 9.98 5.05
C VAL A 44 -7.72 9.68 3.55
N ILE A 45 -8.16 8.46 3.23
CA ILE A 45 -8.30 8.02 1.85
C ILE A 45 -9.70 8.37 1.31
N PRO A 46 -9.80 9.00 0.11
CA PRO A 46 -11.07 9.18 -0.57
C PRO A 46 -11.81 7.85 -0.75
N ARG A 47 -13.12 7.81 -0.49
CA ARG A 47 -13.95 6.60 -0.53
C ARG A 47 -13.89 5.79 -1.84
N LYS A 48 -13.42 6.40 -2.93
CA LYS A 48 -13.29 5.76 -4.25
C LYS A 48 -12.11 4.80 -4.36
N TYR A 49 -11.21 4.75 -3.36
CA TYR A 49 -10.06 3.85 -3.35
C TYR A 49 -10.25 2.75 -2.31
N GLU A 50 -10.01 1.52 -2.71
CA GLU A 50 -9.87 0.35 -1.83
C GLU A 50 -8.38 0.12 -1.52
N LEU A 51 -8.08 -0.27 -0.29
CA LEU A 51 -6.70 -0.54 0.13
C LEU A 51 -6.35 -2.02 -0.03
N GLU A 52 -5.28 -2.27 -0.78
CA GLU A 52 -4.70 -3.58 -1.01
C GLU A 52 -3.26 -3.67 -0.51
N ILE A 53 -2.84 -4.86 -0.06
CA ILE A 53 -1.46 -5.18 0.29
C ILE A 53 -0.92 -6.05 -0.82
N ILE A 54 0.11 -5.57 -1.51
CA ILE A 54 0.71 -6.30 -2.62
C ILE A 54 2.16 -6.64 -2.28
N PRO A 55 2.62 -7.85 -2.63
CA PRO A 55 4.04 -8.17 -2.57
C PRO A 55 4.79 -7.35 -3.61
N ILE A 56 5.90 -6.77 -3.20
CA ILE A 56 6.95 -6.31 -4.09
C ILE A 56 7.72 -7.56 -4.45
N GLU A 57 7.32 -8.20 -5.56
CA GLU A 57 8.29 -8.99 -6.29
C GLU A 57 9.37 -7.99 -6.71
N GLU A 58 10.60 -8.16 -6.23
CA GLU A 58 11.73 -7.51 -6.89
C GLU A 58 11.58 -7.92 -8.35
N MET A 59 11.19 -6.96 -9.21
CA MET A 59 11.34 -7.13 -10.64
C MET A 59 12.83 -7.32 -10.85
N ALA A 60 13.28 -8.57 -10.78
CA ALA A 60 14.43 -9.03 -11.50
C ALA A 60 14.09 -8.69 -12.95
N LEU A 61 14.52 -7.50 -13.37
CA LEU A 61 14.69 -7.15 -14.77
C LEU A 61 15.65 -8.19 -15.33
N SER A 62 15.09 -9.28 -15.85
CA SER A 62 15.75 -10.26 -16.72
C SER A 62 15.36 -9.99 -18.15
#